data_AF-A0AAD4DN04-F1
#
_entry.id   AF-A0AAD4DN04-F1
#
_cell.length_a   1.000
_cell.length_b   1.000
_cell.length_c   1.000
_cell.angle_alpha   90.00
_cell.angle_beta   90.00
_cell.angle_gamma   90.00
#
_symmetry.space_group_name_H-M   'P 1'
#
loop_
_entity.id
_entity.type
_entity.pdbx_description
1 polymer ?
#
loop_
_entity_poly.entity_id
_entity_poly.type
_entity_poly.pdbx_seq_one_letter_code
_entity_poly.pdbx_strand_id
1 'polypeptide(L)'
;MKAIQVSNVPLIAVVAVANMAFTRLLSVTEARPFVNEAIATSLSPGEFIVNIRQNNNTVLNCGSCSPARLPDEDTKDTPLHVKPKYQLATARLEALSGGPEAVCNQCVMIRNAIQTRIVMVRLVADCPTCEDRQIELTPAAYNALEGSALGFMSFVPCPDSGASDILPWIGLP
;
A
#
# COMPACT_ATOMS: atom_id res chain seq x y z
N MET A 1 -55.15 38.86 38.63
CA MET A 1 -55.86 37.61 38.99
C MET A 1 -56.13 36.85 37.70
N LYS A 2 -55.41 35.75 37.50
CA LYS A 2 -55.53 34.84 36.35
C LYS A 2 -55.32 33.44 36.91
N ALA A 3 -56.36 32.61 36.80
CA ALA A 3 -56.40 31.26 37.32
C ALA A 3 -56.06 30.25 36.21
N ILE A 4 -56.02 28.95 36.58
CA ILE A 4 -56.24 27.75 35.73
C ILE A 4 -54.92 27.22 35.08
N GLN A 5 -54.51 25.95 35.14
CA GLN A 5 -55.02 24.69 35.70
C GLN A 5 -53.85 23.83 36.20
N VAL A 6 -54.09 23.08 37.27
CA VAL A 6 -53.32 21.88 37.65
C VAL A 6 -54.09 20.69 37.09
N SER A 7 -53.47 19.85 36.26
CA SER A 7 -54.10 18.63 35.78
C SER A 7 -53.14 17.44 35.84
N ASN A 8 -53.48 16.57 36.80
CA ASN A 8 -53.50 15.11 36.74
C ASN A 8 -52.26 14.38 36.20
N VAL A 9 -51.49 13.92 37.18
CA VAL A 9 -50.57 12.78 37.11
C VAL A 9 -51.39 11.49 37.00
N PRO A 10 -51.23 10.67 35.95
CA PRO A 10 -51.58 9.27 36.01
C PRO A 10 -50.40 8.47 36.58
N LEU A 11 -50.69 7.84 37.71
CA LEU A 11 -49.97 6.71 38.31
C LEU A 11 -49.79 5.62 37.23
N ILE A 12 -48.58 5.43 36.70
CA ILE A 12 -48.30 4.27 35.86
C ILE A 12 -47.82 3.14 36.78
N ALA A 13 -48.70 2.16 36.91
CA ALA A 13 -48.49 0.93 37.65
C ALA A 13 -47.27 0.16 37.12
N VAL A 14 -46.45 -0.27 38.08
CA VAL A 14 -45.38 -1.24 37.90
C VAL A 14 -46.01 -2.57 37.50
N VAL A 15 -45.80 -2.99 36.25
CA VAL A 15 -46.03 -4.36 35.81
C VAL A 15 -44.69 -4.93 35.41
N ALA A 16 -44.04 -5.57 36.38
CA ALA A 16 -42.93 -6.48 36.13
C ALA A 16 -43.49 -7.73 35.46
N VAL A 17 -43.27 -7.89 34.16
CA VAL A 17 -43.38 -9.18 33.48
C VAL A 17 -41.97 -9.59 33.08
N ALA A 18 -41.42 -10.48 33.89
CA ALA A 18 -40.31 -11.32 33.53
C ALA A 18 -40.74 -12.18 32.32
N ASN A 19 -40.21 -11.86 31.15
CA ASN A 19 -40.09 -12.82 30.07
C ASN A 19 -38.62 -12.87 29.66
N MET A 20 -37.94 -13.87 30.22
CA MET A 20 -36.65 -14.35 29.75
C MET A 20 -36.82 -14.93 28.34
N ALA A 21 -36.94 -14.06 27.33
CA ALA A 21 -36.63 -14.44 25.97
C ALA A 21 -35.11 -14.38 25.86
N PHE A 22 -34.48 -15.52 26.17
CA PHE A 22 -33.06 -15.78 25.96
C PHE A 22 -32.80 -15.85 24.46
N THR A 23 -32.90 -14.71 23.76
CA THR A 23 -32.44 -14.58 22.39
C THR A 23 -30.93 -14.62 22.48
N ARG A 24 -30.37 -15.85 22.38
CA ARG A 24 -28.98 -16.03 21.98
C ARG A 24 -28.86 -15.36 20.62
N LEU A 25 -28.49 -14.09 20.64
CA LEU A 25 -27.69 -13.51 19.57
C LEU A 25 -26.45 -14.39 19.54
N LEU A 26 -26.50 -15.43 18.70
CA LEU A 26 -25.31 -15.97 18.07
C LEU A 26 -24.73 -14.79 17.31
N SER A 27 -23.93 -13.97 18.01
CA SER A 27 -22.85 -13.28 17.37
C SER A 27 -22.02 -14.40 16.76
N VAL A 28 -22.32 -14.73 15.51
CA VAL A 28 -21.36 -15.34 14.62
C VAL A 28 -20.26 -14.30 14.57
N THR A 29 -19.33 -14.42 15.50
CA THR A 29 -18.00 -13.86 15.35
C THR A 29 -17.52 -14.56 14.10
N GLU A 30 -17.67 -13.90 12.95
CA GLU A 30 -16.87 -14.19 11.77
C GLU A 30 -15.43 -14.08 12.25
N ALA A 31 -14.89 -15.19 12.75
CA ALA A 31 -13.48 -15.44 12.64
C ALA A 31 -13.19 -15.19 11.16
N ARG A 32 -12.38 -14.17 10.88
CA ARG A 32 -11.78 -13.97 9.57
C ARG A 32 -10.47 -14.77 9.56
N PRO A 33 -10.43 -16.10 9.34
CA PRO A 33 -9.15 -16.76 9.10
C PRO A 33 -8.72 -16.63 7.63
N PHE A 34 -9.58 -16.15 6.73
CA PHE A 34 -9.35 -16.32 5.29
C PHE A 34 -8.33 -15.39 4.64
N VAL A 35 -7.90 -14.31 5.31
CA VAL A 35 -6.95 -13.38 4.69
C VAL A 35 -5.56 -14.01 4.60
N ASN A 36 -5.14 -14.81 5.58
CA ASN A 36 -3.77 -15.32 5.59
C ASN A 36 -3.53 -16.49 4.61
N GLU A 37 -4.50 -17.39 4.42
CA GLU A 37 -4.36 -18.51 3.47
C GLU A 37 -4.63 -18.10 2.02
N ALA A 38 -5.60 -17.22 1.76
CA ALA A 38 -5.86 -16.74 0.39
C ALA A 38 -4.70 -15.90 -0.17
N ILE A 39 -4.01 -15.12 0.69
CA ILE A 39 -2.82 -14.37 0.31
C ILE A 39 -1.65 -15.32 0.00
N ALA A 40 -1.47 -16.38 0.78
CA ALA A 40 -0.41 -17.36 0.54
C ALA A 40 -0.58 -18.11 -0.79
N THR A 41 -1.83 -18.36 -1.20
CA THR A 41 -2.15 -19.10 -2.44
C THR A 41 -1.98 -18.24 -3.71
N SER A 42 -1.92 -16.91 -3.57
CA SER A 42 -1.83 -15.95 -4.67
C SER A 42 -0.38 -15.55 -5.00
N LEU A 43 0.61 -16.01 -4.22
CA LEU A 43 2.02 -15.69 -4.45
C LEU A 43 2.55 -16.44 -5.67
N SER A 44 2.94 -15.69 -6.69
CA SER A 44 3.70 -16.23 -7.80
C SER A 44 5.13 -16.55 -7.33
N PRO A 45 5.82 -17.54 -7.93
CA PRO A 45 7.22 -17.80 -7.62
C PRO A 45 8.07 -16.53 -7.75
N GLY A 46 8.76 -16.14 -6.67
CA GLY A 46 9.58 -14.92 -6.63
C GLY A 46 8.84 -13.65 -6.21
N GLU A 47 7.56 -13.73 -5.81
CA GLU A 47 6.85 -12.63 -5.15
C GLU A 47 7.09 -12.61 -3.63
N PHE A 48 7.11 -11.40 -3.06
CA PHE A 48 7.21 -11.15 -1.62
C PHE A 48 6.05 -10.28 -1.16
N ILE A 49 5.51 -10.56 0.04
CA ILE A 49 4.51 -9.70 0.66
C ILE A 49 5.20 -8.42 1.15
N VAL A 50 4.64 -7.26 0.79
CA VAL A 50 5.14 -5.95 1.18
C VAL A 50 4.05 -5.07 1.78
N ASN A 51 4.42 -4.29 2.79
CA ASN A 51 3.61 -3.20 3.32
C ASN A 51 3.84 -1.96 2.44
N ILE A 52 2.77 -1.36 1.96
CA ILE A 52 2.82 -0.23 1.05
C ILE A 52 2.45 1.03 1.82
N ARG A 53 3.31 2.05 1.74
CA ARG A 53 3.05 3.37 2.32
C ARG A 53 3.17 4.43 1.24
N GLN A 54 2.31 5.46 1.30
CA GLN A 54 2.49 6.64 0.47
C GLN A 54 3.59 7.53 1.08
N ASN A 55 4.56 7.91 0.25
CA ASN A 55 5.50 8.96 0.61
C ASN A 55 4.87 10.32 0.29
N ASN A 56 4.55 11.09 1.34
CA ASN A 56 4.00 12.44 1.21
C ASN A 56 5.09 13.49 0.96
N ASN A 57 6.37 13.12 1.10
CA ASN A 57 7.47 13.99 0.74
C ASN A 57 7.67 13.89 -0.77
N THR A 58 7.47 15.00 -1.47
CA THR A 58 7.69 15.09 -2.93
C THR A 58 9.16 14.95 -3.33
N VAL A 59 10.06 14.95 -2.35
CA VAL A 59 11.50 14.82 -2.55
C VAL A 59 11.93 13.44 -2.09
N LEU A 60 12.01 12.50 -3.03
CA LEU A 60 12.75 11.26 -2.83
C LEU A 60 14.24 11.59 -2.97
N ASN A 61 14.98 11.47 -1.87
CA ASN A 61 16.42 11.67 -1.91
C ASN A 61 17.07 10.47 -2.62
N CYS A 62 17.25 10.57 -3.93
CA CYS A 62 17.86 9.55 -4.78
C CYS A 62 19.36 9.33 -4.48
N GLY A 63 19.94 10.08 -3.52
CA GLY A 63 21.37 10.09 -3.23
C GLY A 63 21.90 8.82 -2.55
N SER A 64 21.06 8.08 -1.84
CA SER A 64 21.47 6.85 -1.11
C SER A 64 21.83 5.69 -2.04
N CYS A 65 21.52 5.81 -3.33
CA CYS A 65 21.75 4.80 -4.36
C CYS A 65 23.07 5.02 -5.17
N SER A 66 23.97 5.91 -4.72
CA SER A 66 25.18 6.27 -5.48
C SER A 66 26.29 5.20 -5.46
N PRO A 67 27.05 4.99 -6.55
CA PRO A 67 26.65 4.98 -7.95
C PRO A 67 27.22 3.72 -8.66
N ALA A 68 26.36 2.77 -9.01
CA ALA A 68 26.48 2.26 -10.36
C ALA A 68 25.95 3.39 -11.23
N ARG A 69 26.86 4.19 -11.81
CA ARG A 69 26.57 5.21 -12.82
C ARG A 69 25.37 4.75 -13.65
N LEU A 70 24.24 5.45 -13.57
CA LEU A 70 23.30 5.38 -14.68
C LEU A 70 24.15 5.77 -15.91
N PRO A 71 24.28 4.90 -16.93
CA PRO A 71 25.39 4.97 -17.87
C PRO A 71 25.50 6.25 -18.72
N ASP A 72 24.62 7.25 -18.56
CA ASP A 72 24.58 8.44 -19.42
C ASP A 72 24.33 9.79 -18.71
N GLU A 73 24.37 9.88 -17.37
CA GLU A 73 24.11 11.17 -16.70
C GLU A 73 25.37 11.75 -16.01
N ASP A 74 26.02 12.66 -16.74
CA ASP A 74 27.04 13.60 -16.25
C ASP A 74 26.49 14.34 -15.02
N THR A 75 26.86 13.85 -13.84
CA THR A 75 26.22 14.19 -12.57
C THR A 75 27.01 15.31 -11.89
N LYS A 76 26.54 16.54 -12.11
CA LYS A 76 26.74 17.64 -11.17
C LYS A 76 25.41 18.35 -10.98
N ASP A 77 24.73 18.00 -9.90
CA ASP A 77 23.53 18.68 -9.39
C ASP A 77 22.30 18.72 -10.32
N THR A 78 22.27 17.97 -11.41
CA THR A 78 21.03 17.85 -12.19
C THR A 78 20.06 16.99 -11.39
N PRO A 79 18.92 17.53 -10.92
CA PRO A 79 17.89 16.70 -10.30
C PRO A 79 17.54 15.64 -11.33
N LEU A 80 17.85 14.38 -10.99
CA LEU A 80 17.68 13.20 -11.84
C LEU A 80 16.45 13.47 -12.69
N HIS A 81 16.66 13.79 -13.98
CA HIS A 81 15.55 14.03 -14.88
C HIS A 81 15.04 12.64 -15.20
N VAL A 82 14.38 12.04 -14.20
CA VAL A 82 13.69 10.78 -14.29
C VAL A 82 12.78 11.00 -15.47
N LYS A 83 13.12 10.35 -16.59
CA LYS A 83 12.27 10.33 -17.76
C LYS A 83 10.87 10.04 -17.22
N PRO A 84 9.84 10.84 -17.58
CA PRO A 84 8.53 10.86 -16.91
C PRO A 84 7.76 9.54 -16.95
N LYS A 85 8.38 8.46 -17.44
CA LYS A 85 7.84 7.13 -17.60
C LYS A 85 7.90 6.28 -16.33
N TYR A 86 8.75 6.60 -15.35
CA TYR A 86 8.92 5.76 -14.16
C TYR A 86 8.26 6.36 -12.93
N GLN A 87 7.42 5.56 -12.30
CA GLN A 87 7.04 5.77 -10.92
C GLN A 87 8.19 5.38 -10.00
N LEU A 88 8.40 6.13 -8.93
CA LEU A 88 9.52 5.91 -8.01
C LEU A 88 9.05 5.30 -6.70
N ALA A 89 9.94 4.55 -6.08
CA ALA A 89 9.75 3.97 -4.77
C ALA A 89 11.06 3.93 -3.97
N THR A 90 10.92 3.89 -2.65
CA THR A 90 12.02 3.67 -1.71
C THR A 90 11.67 2.52 -0.78
N ALA A 91 12.66 1.74 -0.40
CA ALA A 91 12.50 0.61 0.50
C ALA A 91 13.76 0.46 1.33
N ARG A 92 13.70 -0.32 2.42
CA ARG A 92 14.89 -0.69 3.18
C ARG A 92 15.68 -1.73 2.38
N LEU A 93 16.71 -1.30 1.66
CA LEU A 93 17.39 -2.13 0.66
C LEU A 93 18.16 -3.29 1.30
N GLU A 94 18.68 -3.10 2.51
CA GLU A 94 19.35 -4.16 3.29
C GLU A 94 18.42 -5.33 3.64
N ALA A 95 17.11 -5.07 3.73
CA ALA A 95 16.11 -6.11 4.00
C ALA A 95 15.70 -6.89 2.73
N LEU A 96 16.20 -6.49 1.57
CA LEU A 96 15.91 -7.12 0.28
C LEU A 96 17.06 -8.06 -0.12
N SER A 97 16.73 -9.16 -0.81
CA SER A 97 17.70 -10.18 -1.18
C SER A 97 18.76 -9.62 -2.14
N GLY A 98 20.03 -9.84 -1.81
CA GLY A 98 21.18 -9.33 -2.58
C GLY A 98 21.76 -8.02 -2.06
N GLY A 99 21.13 -7.38 -1.07
CA GLY A 99 21.60 -6.15 -0.46
C GLY A 99 21.45 -4.91 -1.35
N PRO A 100 21.91 -3.74 -0.87
CA PRO A 100 21.67 -2.45 -1.53
C PRO A 100 22.24 -2.38 -2.95
N GLU A 101 23.40 -2.98 -3.21
CA GLU A 101 24.05 -2.94 -4.53
C GLU A 101 23.28 -3.70 -5.61
N ALA A 102 22.66 -4.83 -5.25
CA ALA A 102 21.92 -5.65 -6.21
C ALA A 102 20.52 -5.09 -6.51
N VAL A 103 19.93 -4.38 -5.55
CA VAL A 103 18.52 -3.99 -5.57
C VAL A 103 18.32 -2.53 -5.97
N CYS A 104 19.30 -1.67 -5.70
CA CYS A 104 19.25 -0.29 -6.11
C CYS A 104 19.11 -0.15 -7.63
N ASN A 105 18.29 0.82 -8.08
CA ASN A 105 17.95 1.09 -9.48
C ASN A 105 17.24 -0.05 -10.23
N GLN A 106 16.88 -1.15 -9.55
CA GLN A 106 16.05 -2.21 -10.12
C GLN A 106 14.59 -1.79 -10.19
N CYS A 107 13.86 -2.39 -11.12
CA CYS A 107 12.43 -2.23 -11.25
C CYS A 107 11.73 -3.35 -10.50
N VAL A 108 10.64 -2.98 -9.83
CA VAL A 108 9.77 -3.92 -9.16
C VAL A 108 8.35 -3.72 -9.64
N MET A 109 7.65 -4.83 -9.81
CA MET A 109 6.23 -4.85 -10.08
C MET A 109 5.50 -5.08 -8.76
N ILE A 110 4.59 -4.18 -8.43
CA ILE A 110 3.79 -4.23 -7.21
C ILE A 110 2.35 -4.48 -7.60
N ARG A 111 1.78 -5.57 -7.10
CA ARG A 111 0.38 -5.93 -7.26
C ARG A 111 -0.36 -5.69 -5.95
N ASN A 112 -1.52 -5.04 -6.02
CA ASN A 112 -2.40 -4.88 -4.87
C ASN A 112 -2.85 -6.29 -4.38
N ALA A 113 -2.84 -6.52 -3.07
CA ALA A 113 -3.22 -7.84 -2.52
C ALA A 113 -4.71 -8.16 -2.65
N ILE A 114 -5.55 -7.12 -2.73
CA ILE A 114 -7.02 -7.21 -2.78
C ILE A 114 -7.51 -7.03 -4.22
N GLN A 115 -6.92 -6.11 -4.97
CA GLN A 115 -7.32 -5.77 -6.33
C GLN A 115 -6.31 -6.27 -7.35
N THR A 116 -6.71 -6.40 -8.61
CA THR A 116 -5.83 -6.78 -9.72
C THR A 116 -4.99 -5.61 -10.26
N ARG A 117 -4.87 -4.50 -9.51
CA ARG A 117 -4.05 -3.35 -9.89
C ARG A 117 -2.57 -3.67 -9.74
N ILE A 118 -1.81 -3.24 -10.74
CA ILE A 118 -0.37 -3.49 -10.83
C ILE A 118 0.29 -2.17 -11.20
N VAL A 119 1.38 -1.83 -10.51
CA VAL A 119 2.23 -0.69 -10.85
C VAL A 119 3.68 -1.16 -10.95
N MET A 120 4.40 -0.68 -11.95
CA MET A 120 5.85 -0.85 -12.04
C MET A 120 6.52 0.39 -11.46
N VAL A 121 7.44 0.20 -10.52
CA VAL A 121 8.19 1.28 -9.88
C VAL A 121 9.68 0.98 -9.92
N ARG A 122 10.50 2.03 -9.91
CA ARG A 122 11.95 1.92 -9.77
C ARG A 122 12.36 2.21 -8.33
N LEU A 123 13.19 1.34 -7.75
CA LEU A 123 13.79 1.56 -6.43
C LEU A 123 14.97 2.53 -6.58
N VAL A 124 14.81 3.76 -6.09
CA VAL A 124 15.78 4.85 -6.34
C VAL A 124 16.57 5.27 -5.10
N ALA A 125 16.18 4.82 -3.92
CA ALA A 125 16.93 5.10 -2.69
C ALA A 125 16.56 4.13 -1.57
N ASP A 126 17.48 4.06 -0.59
CA ASP A 126 17.25 3.41 0.68
C ASP A 126 16.33 4.25 1.59
N CYS A 127 15.46 3.56 2.32
CA CYS A 127 14.59 4.12 3.33
C CYS A 127 14.96 3.54 4.70
N PRO A 128 15.86 4.19 5.46
CA PRO A 128 16.32 3.67 6.75
C PRO A 128 15.24 3.70 7.84
N THR A 129 14.18 4.49 7.63
CA THR A 129 13.02 4.59 8.52
C THR A 129 11.90 3.61 8.14
N CYS A 130 12.05 2.89 7.02
CA CYS A 130 11.08 1.89 6.61
C CYS A 130 11.27 0.61 7.42
N GLU A 131 10.16 -0.05 7.76
CA GLU A 131 10.18 -1.38 8.35
C GLU A 131 10.66 -2.42 7.33
N ASP A 132 11.01 -3.61 7.83
CA ASP A 132 11.33 -4.73 6.97
C ASP A 132 10.12 -5.06 6.08
N ARG A 133 10.38 -5.19 4.77
CA ARG A 133 9.34 -5.39 3.73
C ARG A 133 8.35 -4.23 3.59
N GLN A 134 8.69 -3.03 4.04
CA GLN A 134 7.94 -1.82 3.72
C GLN A 134 8.52 -1.14 2.48
N ILE A 135 7.62 -0.74 1.58
CA ILE A 135 7.92 0.07 0.40
C ILE A 135 7.12 1.37 0.45
N GLU A 136 7.82 2.46 0.22
CA GLU A 136 7.27 3.80 0.11
C GLU A 136 7.14 4.18 -1.36
N LEU A 137 5.91 4.52 -1.76
CA LEU A 137 5.56 4.86 -3.12
C LEU A 137 5.37 6.36 -3.27
N THR A 138 5.75 6.89 -4.42
CA THR A 138 5.28 8.23 -4.83
C THR A 138 3.75 8.30 -4.83
N PRO A 139 3.15 9.48 -4.62
CA PRO A 139 1.69 9.63 -4.63
C PRO A 139 1.01 9.07 -5.88
N ALA A 140 1.60 9.28 -7.06
CA ALA A 140 1.05 8.76 -8.32
C ALA A 140 1.05 7.23 -8.37
N ALA A 141 2.14 6.59 -7.93
CA ALA A 141 2.23 5.13 -7.85
C ALA A 141 1.27 4.53 -6.80
N TYR A 142 1.16 5.17 -5.65
CA TYR A 142 0.23 4.76 -4.59
C TYR A 142 -1.23 4.85 -5.04
N ASN A 143 -1.59 5.92 -5.74
CA ASN A 143 -2.92 6.11 -6.31
C ASN A 143 -3.22 5.09 -7.42
N ALA A 144 -2.23 4.68 -8.21
CA ALA A 144 -2.38 3.63 -9.23
C ALA A 144 -2.74 2.25 -8.62
N LEU A 145 -2.43 2.05 -7.34
CA LEU A 145 -2.83 0.87 -6.56
C LEU A 145 -4.14 1.07 -5.76
N GLU A 146 -4.87 2.15 -6.04
CA GLU A 146 -6.10 2.56 -5.32
C GLU A 146 -5.88 2.67 -3.80
N GLY A 147 -4.67 3.07 -3.38
CA GLY A 147 -4.33 3.33 -1.99
C GLY A 147 -4.22 2.08 -1.10
N SER A 148 -3.85 0.93 -1.67
CA SER A 148 -3.62 -0.27 -0.86
C SER A 148 -2.43 -0.14 0.08
N ALA A 149 -2.61 -0.63 1.32
CA ALA A 149 -1.56 -0.75 2.32
C ALA A 149 -0.78 -2.09 2.23
N LEU A 150 -1.25 -3.05 1.44
CA LEU A 150 -0.65 -4.37 1.30
C LEU A 150 -0.58 -4.79 -0.16
N GLY A 151 0.54 -5.42 -0.54
CA GLY A 151 0.70 -5.95 -1.88
C GLY A 151 1.74 -7.05 -1.99
N PHE A 152 1.92 -7.50 -3.23
CA PHE A 152 2.93 -8.45 -3.65
C PHE A 152 3.95 -7.71 -4.52
N MET A 153 5.22 -7.91 -4.24
CA MET A 153 6.34 -7.31 -4.97
C MET A 153 7.13 -8.39 -5.67
N SER A 154 7.46 -8.19 -6.94
CA SER A 154 8.40 -9.01 -7.71
C SER A 154 9.43 -8.14 -8.42
N PHE A 155 10.66 -8.63 -8.53
CA PHE A 155 11.70 -7.97 -9.33
C PHE A 155 11.47 -8.22 -10.82
N VAL A 156 11.57 -7.17 -11.63
CA VAL A 156 11.35 -7.23 -13.08
C VAL A 156 12.41 -6.42 -13.81
N PRO A 157 12.78 -6.80 -15.05
CA PRO A 157 13.68 -5.98 -15.86
C PRO A 157 13.12 -4.58 -16.09
N CYS A 158 13.94 -3.55 -15.86
CA CYS A 158 13.56 -2.18 -16.21
C CYS A 158 13.47 -2.01 -17.74
N PRO A 159 12.44 -1.33 -18.27
CA PRO A 159 12.27 -1.12 -19.71
C PRO A 159 13.27 -0.13 -20.36
N ASP A 160 14.35 0.22 -19.66
CA ASP A 160 15.40 1.15 -20.13
C ASP A 160 16.50 0.47 -20.97
N SER A 161 16.48 -0.86 -21.17
CA SER A 161 17.53 -1.60 -21.87
C SER A 161 17.50 -1.48 -23.40
N GLY A 162 16.95 -0.39 -23.95
CA GLY A 162 16.87 -0.15 -25.40
C GLY A 162 15.85 -1.01 -26.15
N ALA A 163 15.06 -1.82 -25.43
CA ALA A 163 13.93 -2.54 -26.00
C ALA A 163 12.66 -1.68 -25.90
N SER A 164 12.44 -0.85 -26.92
CA SER A 164 11.20 -0.10 -27.09
C SER A 164 9.97 -1.02 -27.00
N ASP A 165 9.04 -0.62 -26.12
CA ASP A 165 7.60 -0.67 -26.36
C ASP A 165 6.93 -2.04 -26.53
N ILE A 166 7.02 -2.94 -25.54
CA ILE A 166 6.03 -4.04 -25.44
C ILE A 166 5.68 -4.40 -23.99
N LEU A 167 5.42 -3.41 -23.15
CA LEU A 167 4.42 -3.62 -22.11
C LEU A 167 3.23 -2.73 -22.46
N PRO A 168 2.05 -3.31 -22.75
CA PRO A 168 0.84 -2.52 -22.84
C PRO A 168 0.71 -1.86 -21.48
N TRP A 169 0.92 -0.54 -21.46
CA TRP A 169 0.39 0.31 -20.42
C TRP A 169 -1.10 0.01 -20.41
N ILE A 170 -1.52 -0.90 -19.52
CA ILE A 170 -2.93 -1.15 -19.28
C ILE A 170 -3.42 0.18 -18.75
N GLY A 171 -4.13 0.90 -19.62
CA GLY A 171 -4.55 2.27 -19.41
C GLY A 171 -5.12 2.42 -18.01
N LEU A 172 -4.44 3.24 -17.21
CA LEU A 172 -5.08 3.93 -16.10
C LEU A 172 -6.16 4.83 -16.74
N PRO A 173 -7.44 4.66 -16.38
CA PRO A 173 -8.43 5.73 -16.58
C PRO A 173 -8.05 6.98 -15.78
#